data_AF-A0A0A2JY99-F1
#
_entry.id   AF-A0A0A2JY99-F1
#
_cell.length_a   1.000
_cell.length_b   1.000
_cell.length_c   1.000
_cell.angle_alpha   90.00
_cell.angle_beta   90.00
_cell.angle_gamma   90.00
#
_symmetry.space_group_name_H-M   'P 1'
#
loop_
_entity.id
_entity.type
_entity.pdbx_description
1 polymer ?
#
loop_
_entity_poly.entity_id
_entity_poly.type
_entity_poly.pdbx_seq_one_letter_code
_entity_poly.pdbx_strand_id
1 'polypeptide(L)'
;MPPRRNPRITAEGLLHDLSAQTQHFLMFLEVDLTPAIAEAGTTSEFPSFVDFVSCGASSRLWILRLQTIFQWSSLALEEEEWLRRQGLDRAHPGNQVRGVWSMPSFLRHLGRSKDHNACSALQQGRKLRRFEIEFGEGIALLFAPVLPTFRRLSLIEEAKAMQLLRGSHANILVNAQRLLPLKSKYQTLVVTHMLLYLSRLTQFLSRFRIR
;
A
#
# COMPACT_ATOMS: atom_id res chain seq x y z
N MET A 1 -4.47 27.81 -24.85
CA MET A 1 -4.30 27.80 -23.38
C MET A 1 -3.04 27.00 -23.05
N PRO A 2 -2.13 27.51 -22.20
CA PRO A 2 -1.01 26.68 -21.75
C PRO A 2 -1.55 25.57 -20.83
N PRO A 3 -0.95 24.36 -20.83
CA PRO A 3 -1.39 23.30 -19.94
C PRO A 3 -1.19 23.76 -18.50
N ARG A 4 -2.28 23.75 -17.70
CA ARG A 4 -2.22 23.96 -16.24
C ARG A 4 -1.25 22.93 -15.67
N ARG A 5 -0.01 23.33 -15.40
CA ARG A 5 0.95 22.49 -14.67
C ARG A 5 0.38 22.30 -13.28
N ASN A 6 -0.07 21.08 -12.97
CA ASN A 6 -0.46 20.74 -11.61
C ASN A 6 0.68 21.14 -10.65
N PRO A 7 0.35 21.71 -9.48
CA PRO A 7 1.37 22.14 -8.53
C PRO A 7 2.30 20.96 -8.21
N ARG A 8 3.60 21.26 -8.11
CA ARG A 8 4.62 20.28 -7.73
C ARG A 8 4.31 19.82 -6.30
N ILE A 9 4.28 18.51 -6.11
CA ILE A 9 4.14 17.92 -4.78
C ILE A 9 5.50 17.99 -4.10
N THR A 10 5.53 18.54 -2.88
CA THR A 10 6.73 18.65 -2.04
C THR A 10 6.64 17.72 -0.84
N ALA A 11 7.80 17.36 -0.29
CA ALA A 11 7.92 16.63 0.96
C ALA A 11 7.22 17.34 2.12
N GLU A 12 7.41 18.65 2.25
CA GLU A 12 6.76 19.47 3.27
C GLU A 12 5.24 19.44 3.13
N GLY A 13 4.72 19.59 1.90
CA GLY A 13 3.29 19.52 1.64
C GLY A 13 2.71 18.16 2.00
N LEU A 14 3.40 17.07 1.64
CA LEU A 14 3.00 15.72 2.03
C LEU A 14 2.92 15.56 3.55
N LEU A 15 3.95 15.98 4.28
CA LEU A 15 4.03 15.78 5.73
C LEU A 15 3.08 16.71 6.50
N HIS A 16 2.83 17.90 5.97
CA HIS A 16 1.81 18.81 6.47
C HIS A 16 0.41 18.19 6.32
N ASP A 17 0.06 17.73 5.11
CA ASP A 17 -1.22 17.07 4.84
C ASP A 17 -1.39 15.80 5.68
N LEU A 18 -0.30 15.05 5.85
CA LEU A 18 -0.28 13.86 6.68
C LEU A 18 -0.55 14.21 8.14
N SER A 19 0.14 15.20 8.69
CA SER A 19 -0.08 15.65 10.07
C SER A 19 -1.52 16.10 10.30
N ALA A 20 -2.11 16.85 9.36
CA ALA A 20 -3.50 17.30 9.43
C ALA A 20 -4.52 16.15 9.42
N GLN A 21 -4.23 15.07 8.69
CA GLN A 21 -5.15 13.93 8.56
C GLN A 21 -4.88 12.78 9.53
N THR A 22 -3.69 12.73 10.16
CA THR A 22 -3.26 11.58 10.96
C THR A 22 -4.21 11.29 12.11
N GLN A 23 -4.65 12.30 12.86
CA GLN A 23 -5.54 12.08 14.00
C GLN A 23 -6.87 11.44 13.58
N HIS A 24 -7.52 11.97 12.53
CA HIS A 24 -8.77 11.44 12.01
C HIS A 24 -8.61 10.03 11.46
N PHE A 25 -7.48 9.77 10.81
CA PHE A 25 -7.16 8.45 10.27
C PHE A 25 -6.90 7.42 11.39
N LEU A 26 -6.22 7.79 12.47
CA LEU A 26 -6.01 6.93 13.64
C LEU A 26 -7.33 6.57 14.32
N MET A 27 -8.21 7.55 14.54
CA MET A 27 -9.54 7.29 15.10
C MET A 27 -10.33 6.32 14.22
N PHE A 28 -10.25 6.44 12.89
CA PHE A 28 -10.85 5.47 11.97
C PHE A 28 -10.25 4.07 12.11
N LEU A 29 -8.94 3.94 12.28
CA LEU A 29 -8.29 2.64 12.44
C LEU A 29 -8.59 1.96 13.78
N GLU A 30 -8.91 2.75 14.81
CA GLU A 30 -9.30 2.26 16.15
C GLU A 30 -10.74 1.72 16.18
N VAL A 31 -11.62 2.21 15.30
CA VAL A 31 -12.92 1.57 15.06
C VAL A 31 -12.67 0.25 14.33
N ASP A 32 -13.02 -0.88 14.94
CA ASP A 32 -12.71 -2.21 14.40
C ASP A 32 -13.20 -2.38 12.95
N LEU A 33 -12.28 -2.29 11.96
CA LEU A 33 -12.61 -2.40 10.53
C LEU A 33 -12.74 -3.86 10.07
N THR A 34 -12.60 -4.82 10.98
CA THR A 34 -12.70 -6.27 10.68
C THR A 34 -13.98 -6.61 9.89
N PRO A 35 -15.17 -6.07 10.21
CA PRO A 35 -16.39 -6.31 9.42
C PRO A 35 -16.32 -5.68 8.02
N ALA A 36 -15.91 -4.41 7.90
CA ALA A 36 -15.95 -3.66 6.65
C ALA A 36 -14.95 -4.18 5.59
N ILE A 37 -13.84 -4.78 6.04
CA ILE A 37 -12.85 -5.41 5.16
C ILE A 37 -13.32 -6.79 4.71
N ALA A 38 -14.08 -7.49 5.54
CA ALA A 38 -14.64 -8.78 5.18
C ALA A 38 -15.76 -8.67 4.13
N GLU A 39 -16.55 -7.61 4.19
CA GLU A 39 -17.69 -7.37 3.29
C GLU A 39 -17.31 -6.91 1.88
N ALA A 40 -16.14 -6.30 1.69
CA ALA A 40 -15.69 -5.86 0.37
C ALA A 40 -15.41 -7.01 -0.62
N GLY A 41 -15.48 -8.26 -0.16
CA GLY A 41 -15.28 -9.48 -0.96
C GLY A 41 -16.53 -10.34 -1.18
N THR A 42 -17.67 -10.07 -0.54
CA THR A 42 -18.84 -10.97 -0.58
C THR A 42 -20.15 -10.21 -0.42
N THR A 43 -20.99 -10.27 -1.45
CA THR A 43 -22.42 -9.95 -1.35
C THR A 43 -23.16 -10.95 -0.44
N SER A 44 -24.15 -10.37 0.25
CA SER A 44 -25.34 -10.92 0.95
C SER A 44 -25.21 -11.53 2.35
N GLU A 45 -25.92 -10.86 3.26
CA GLU A 45 -26.61 -11.38 4.47
C GLU A 45 -25.80 -11.55 5.76
N PHE A 46 -25.53 -10.44 6.45
CA PHE A 46 -25.56 -10.17 7.91
C PHE A 46 -25.24 -8.66 8.13
N PRO A 47 -25.37 -8.04 9.33
CA PRO A 47 -25.70 -6.60 9.48
C PRO A 47 -24.74 -5.71 8.71
N SER A 48 -25.33 -4.90 7.84
CA SER A 48 -24.68 -4.48 6.59
C SER A 48 -23.57 -3.46 6.78
N PHE A 49 -22.56 -3.54 5.92
CA PHE A 49 -21.74 -2.46 5.37
C PHE A 49 -22.37 -1.06 5.40
N VAL A 50 -23.69 -0.93 5.29
CA VAL A 50 -24.44 0.32 5.43
C VAL A 50 -24.27 0.96 6.82
N ASP A 51 -24.19 0.17 7.89
CA ASP A 51 -23.97 0.65 9.27
C ASP A 51 -22.52 1.16 9.47
N PHE A 52 -21.56 0.61 8.74
CA PHE A 52 -20.18 1.12 8.68
C PHE A 52 -20.06 2.36 7.78
N VAL A 53 -20.88 2.42 6.72
CA VAL A 53 -21.04 3.56 5.81
C VAL A 53 -21.78 4.73 6.49
N SER A 54 -22.49 4.50 7.60
CA SER A 54 -23.05 5.55 8.46
C SER A 54 -22.01 6.56 8.97
N CYS A 55 -20.71 6.21 8.93
CA CYS A 55 -19.60 7.11 9.26
C CYS A 55 -19.09 7.98 8.09
N GLY A 56 -19.71 7.91 6.90
CA GLY A 56 -19.50 8.85 5.80
C GLY A 56 -18.50 8.43 4.70
N ALA A 57 -18.45 9.20 3.60
CA ALA A 57 -17.68 8.92 2.38
C ALA A 57 -16.15 8.75 2.58
N SER A 58 -15.62 9.28 3.69
CA SER A 58 -14.20 9.25 4.05
C SER A 58 -13.71 7.84 4.40
N SER A 59 -14.56 7.03 5.05
CA SER A 59 -14.21 5.68 5.51
C SER A 59 -13.98 4.72 4.35
N ARG A 60 -14.88 4.71 3.35
CA ARG A 60 -14.74 3.87 2.14
C ARG A 60 -13.47 4.21 1.35
N LEU A 61 -13.15 5.49 1.25
CA LEU A 61 -11.95 5.96 0.56
C LEU A 61 -10.68 5.48 1.27
N TRP A 62 -10.63 5.54 2.61
CA TRP A 62 -9.48 5.06 3.38
C TRP A 62 -9.30 3.54 3.31
N ILE A 63 -10.39 2.76 3.33
CA ILE A 63 -10.33 1.30 3.11
C ILE A 63 -9.69 0.97 1.75
N LEU A 64 -10.14 1.62 0.67
CA LEU A 64 -9.59 1.39 -0.67
C LEU A 64 -8.10 1.74 -0.75
N ARG A 65 -7.69 2.82 -0.09
CA ARG A 65 -6.28 3.25 -0.05
C ARG A 65 -5.42 2.29 0.79
N LEU A 66 -5.95 1.75 1.87
CA LEU A 66 -5.28 0.71 2.65
C LEU A 66 -5.10 -0.56 1.84
N GLN A 67 -6.14 -1.05 1.17
CA GLN A 67 -6.04 -2.18 0.25
C GLN A 67 -4.98 -1.95 -0.83
N THR A 68 -4.93 -0.73 -1.39
CA THR A 68 -3.93 -0.33 -2.38
C THR A 68 -2.51 -0.40 -1.80
N ILE A 69 -2.29 0.15 -0.60
CA ILE A 69 -1.00 0.07 0.10
C ILE A 69 -0.59 -1.38 0.34
N PHE A 70 -1.50 -2.24 0.83
CA PHE A 70 -1.22 -3.65 1.07
C PHE A 70 -0.86 -4.40 -0.22
N GLN A 71 -1.58 -4.16 -1.31
CA GLN A 71 -1.29 -4.77 -2.61
C GLN A 71 0.09 -4.34 -3.13
N TRP A 72 0.42 -3.05 -3.04
CA TRP A 72 1.71 -2.53 -3.48
C TRP A 72 2.86 -3.06 -2.62
N SER A 73 2.72 -3.05 -1.30
CA SER A 73 3.72 -3.61 -0.37
C SER A 73 3.92 -5.10 -0.58
N SER A 74 2.85 -5.88 -0.75
CA SER A 74 2.94 -7.33 -1.00
C SER A 74 3.69 -7.64 -2.30
N LEU A 75 3.38 -6.90 -3.37
CA LEU A 75 4.05 -7.09 -4.66
C LEU A 75 5.56 -6.78 -4.58
N ALA A 76 5.96 -5.79 -3.79
CA ALA A 76 7.37 -5.47 -3.57
C ALA A 76 8.07 -6.51 -2.67
N LEU A 77 7.38 -7.05 -1.66
CA LEU A 77 7.90 -8.16 -0.84
C LEU A 77 8.10 -9.44 -1.65
N GLU A 78 7.14 -9.78 -2.51
CA GLU A 78 7.26 -10.90 -3.46
C GLU A 78 8.48 -10.72 -4.38
N GLU A 79 8.75 -9.49 -4.83
CA GLU A 79 9.95 -9.20 -5.61
C GLU A 79 11.24 -9.38 -4.79
N GLU A 80 11.29 -8.85 -3.57
CA GLU A 80 12.45 -9.00 -2.67
C GLU A 80 12.76 -10.49 -2.43
N GLU A 81 11.72 -11.28 -2.17
CA GLU A 81 11.83 -12.73 -1.98
C GLU A 81 12.24 -13.45 -3.27
N TRP A 82 11.66 -13.08 -4.41
CA TRP A 82 12.07 -13.63 -5.70
C TRP A 82 13.55 -13.35 -5.99
N LEU A 83 14.02 -12.13 -5.80
CA LEU A 83 15.43 -11.75 -5.96
C LEU A 83 16.35 -12.54 -5.01
N ARG A 84 15.93 -12.72 -3.76
CA ARG A 84 16.65 -13.53 -2.77
C ARG A 84 16.83 -14.97 -3.24
N ARG A 85 15.78 -15.60 -3.76
CA ARG A 85 15.86 -16.96 -4.32
C ARG A 85 16.78 -17.07 -5.54
N GLN A 86 16.96 -15.98 -6.29
CA GLN A 86 17.92 -15.92 -7.41
C GLN A 86 19.37 -15.68 -6.94
N GLY A 87 19.64 -15.61 -5.63
CA GLY A 87 20.97 -15.27 -5.09
C GLY A 87 21.36 -13.81 -5.32
N LEU A 88 20.39 -12.96 -5.69
CA LEU A 88 20.60 -11.53 -5.94
C LEU A 88 20.30 -10.73 -4.67
N ASP A 89 21.06 -10.97 -3.60
CA ASP A 89 20.74 -10.36 -2.30
C ASP A 89 21.19 -8.89 -2.19
N ARG A 90 20.32 -8.10 -1.54
CA ARG A 90 20.37 -6.68 -1.12
C ARG A 90 21.18 -5.67 -1.96
N ALA A 91 20.47 -4.74 -2.61
CA ALA A 91 21.03 -3.42 -2.88
C ALA A 91 21.35 -2.72 -1.55
N HIS A 92 22.62 -2.39 -1.32
CA HIS A 92 23.04 -1.54 -0.21
C HIS A 92 22.37 -0.16 -0.31
N PRO A 93 22.00 0.48 0.82
CA PRO A 93 21.45 1.83 0.81
C PRO A 93 22.52 2.78 0.26
N GLY A 94 22.28 3.34 -0.94
CA GLY A 94 23.19 4.28 -1.61
C GLY A 94 23.55 3.93 -3.05
N ASN A 95 23.38 2.66 -3.47
CA ASN A 95 23.64 2.26 -4.85
C ASN A 95 22.38 2.36 -5.70
N GLN A 96 22.47 3.05 -6.84
CA GLN A 96 21.40 3.17 -7.81
C GLN A 96 20.87 1.78 -8.24
N VAL A 97 19.63 1.53 -7.84
CA VAL A 97 18.56 0.91 -8.64
C VAL A 97 18.94 -0.33 -9.47
N ARG A 98 19.19 -1.45 -8.78
CA ARG A 98 19.07 -2.79 -9.41
C ARG A 98 17.61 -3.10 -9.82
N GLY A 99 16.64 -2.42 -9.21
CA GLY A 99 15.21 -2.67 -9.42
C GLY A 99 14.64 -2.34 -10.81
N VAL A 100 15.21 -1.41 -11.57
CA VAL A 100 14.65 -1.09 -12.91
C VAL A 100 14.84 -2.26 -13.88
N TRP A 101 15.91 -3.03 -13.71
CA TRP A 101 16.25 -4.18 -14.56
C TRP A 101 15.56 -5.48 -14.13
N SER A 102 15.24 -5.64 -12.84
CA SER A 102 14.50 -6.82 -12.34
C SER A 102 13.02 -6.78 -12.69
N MET A 103 12.43 -5.59 -12.84
CA MET A 103 10.98 -5.41 -12.94
C MET A 103 10.34 -6.18 -14.12
N PRO A 104 10.86 -6.13 -15.36
CA PRO A 104 10.27 -6.90 -16.47
C PRO A 104 10.36 -8.42 -16.27
N SER A 105 11.47 -8.91 -15.70
CA SER A 105 11.70 -10.33 -15.47
C SER A 105 10.83 -10.86 -14.32
N PHE A 106 10.70 -10.08 -13.25
CA PHE A 106 9.83 -10.39 -12.12
C PHE A 106 8.35 -10.41 -12.54
N LEU A 107 7.88 -9.40 -13.27
CA LEU A 107 6.48 -9.37 -13.73
C LEU A 107 6.17 -10.55 -14.67
N ARG A 108 7.12 -10.93 -15.53
CA ARG A 108 7.01 -12.13 -16.36
C ARG A 108 6.96 -13.41 -15.53
N HIS A 109 7.76 -13.50 -14.46
CA HIS A 109 7.73 -14.63 -13.53
C HIS A 109 6.35 -14.80 -12.86
N LEU A 110 5.68 -13.69 -12.54
CA LEU A 110 4.31 -13.70 -12.02
C LEU A 110 3.22 -13.99 -13.09
N GLY A 111 3.60 -14.26 -14.34
CA GLY A 111 2.66 -14.43 -15.45
C GLY A 111 1.90 -13.15 -15.81
N ARG A 112 2.36 -11.99 -15.34
CA ARG A 112 1.71 -10.70 -15.61
C ARG A 112 2.26 -10.07 -16.87
N SER A 113 1.36 -9.52 -17.68
CA SER A 113 1.76 -8.68 -18.80
C SER A 113 2.49 -7.43 -18.26
N LYS A 114 3.45 -6.90 -19.02
CA LYS A 114 4.16 -5.65 -18.68
C LYS A 114 3.24 -4.45 -18.95
N ASP A 115 2.10 -4.40 -18.27
CA ASP A 115 1.20 -3.26 -18.35
C ASP A 115 1.70 -2.12 -17.44
N HIS A 116 1.26 -0.90 -17.77
CA HIS A 116 1.65 0.31 -17.07
C HIS A 116 1.25 0.28 -15.58
N ASN A 117 0.15 -0.40 -15.26
CA ASN A 117 -0.42 -0.44 -13.92
C ASN A 117 0.42 -1.33 -12.98
N ALA A 118 0.85 -2.50 -13.43
CA ALA A 118 1.71 -3.40 -12.68
C ALA A 118 3.09 -2.77 -12.44
N CYS A 119 3.65 -2.09 -13.45
CA CYS A 119 4.89 -1.33 -13.32
C CYS A 119 4.75 -0.20 -12.29
N SER A 120 3.67 0.58 -12.37
CA SER A 120 3.40 1.66 -11.42
C SER A 120 3.20 1.10 -10.01
N ALA A 121 2.44 0.02 -9.84
CA ALA A 121 2.16 -0.60 -8.56
C ALA A 121 3.45 -1.08 -7.88
N LEU A 122 4.33 -1.76 -8.62
CA LEU A 122 5.61 -2.21 -8.07
C LEU A 122 6.54 -1.05 -7.72
N GLN A 123 6.59 0.01 -8.52
CA GLN A 123 7.37 1.21 -8.19
C GLN A 123 6.89 1.87 -6.89
N GLN A 124 5.57 1.98 -6.70
CA GLN A 124 5.02 2.50 -5.45
C GLN A 124 5.24 1.55 -4.27
N GLY A 125 5.15 0.24 -4.50
CA GLY A 125 5.49 -0.79 -3.51
C GLY A 125 6.92 -0.65 -3.02
N ARG A 126 7.89 -0.55 -3.94
CA ARG A 126 9.30 -0.29 -3.58
C ARG A 126 9.50 1.02 -2.83
N LYS A 127 8.73 2.06 -3.16
CA LYS A 127 8.74 3.32 -2.41
C LYS A 127 8.29 3.08 -0.97
N LEU A 128 7.15 2.44 -0.77
CA LEU A 128 6.65 2.06 0.56
C LEU A 128 7.68 1.23 1.33
N ARG A 129 8.30 0.23 0.69
CA ARG A 129 9.36 -0.61 1.28
C ARG A 129 10.57 0.20 1.75
N ARG A 130 11.01 1.21 1.00
CA ARG A 130 12.10 2.10 1.45
C ARG A 130 11.74 2.85 2.73
N PHE A 131 10.51 3.34 2.85
CA PHE A 131 10.05 3.94 4.11
C PHE A 131 9.96 2.90 5.24
N GLU A 132 9.45 1.70 4.98
CA GLU A 132 9.34 0.64 6.00
C GLU A 132 10.70 0.14 6.50
N ILE A 133 11.68 -0.01 5.60
CA ILE A 133 13.05 -0.40 5.97
C ILE A 133 13.69 0.67 6.86
N GLU A 134 13.42 1.95 6.56
CA GLU A 134 14.00 3.07 7.27
C GLU A 134 13.34 3.36 8.63
N PHE A 135 12.01 3.31 8.69
CA PHE A 135 11.24 3.79 9.85
C PHE A 135 10.44 2.70 10.57
N GLY A 136 10.47 1.47 10.06
CA GLY A 136 9.70 0.35 10.57
C GLY A 136 8.37 0.15 9.84
N GLU A 137 7.81 -1.04 10.01
CA GLU A 137 6.76 -1.59 9.17
C GLU A 137 5.41 -0.84 9.21
N GLY A 138 5.10 -0.10 10.27
CA GLY A 138 3.82 0.60 10.41
C GLY A 138 3.71 1.91 9.61
N ILE A 139 4.83 2.46 9.13
CA ILE A 139 4.86 3.78 8.47
C ILE A 139 4.08 3.81 7.16
N ALA A 140 4.04 2.68 6.44
CA ALA A 140 3.34 2.58 5.16
C ALA A 140 1.84 2.87 5.30
N LEU A 141 1.23 2.45 6.42
CA LEU A 141 -0.20 2.64 6.68
C LEU A 141 -0.56 4.12 6.82
N LEU A 142 0.33 4.92 7.42
CA LEU A 142 0.10 6.34 7.60
C LEU A 142 0.03 7.10 6.27
N PHE A 143 0.52 6.56 5.17
CA PHE A 143 0.37 7.20 3.87
C PHE A 143 -1.02 7.03 3.24
N ALA A 144 -1.93 6.22 3.81
CA ALA A 144 -3.29 6.07 3.29
C ALA A 144 -4.05 7.40 3.14
N PRO A 145 -4.12 8.30 4.14
CA PRO A 145 -4.77 9.61 3.99
C PRO A 145 -4.14 10.51 2.91
N VAL A 146 -2.86 10.33 2.60
CA VAL A 146 -2.10 11.14 1.63
C VAL A 146 -1.65 10.38 0.39
N LEU A 147 -2.25 9.21 0.12
CA LEU A 147 -1.80 8.30 -0.94
C LEU A 147 -1.71 8.94 -2.33
N PRO A 148 -2.67 9.79 -2.78
CA PRO A 148 -2.56 10.47 -4.08
C PRO A 148 -1.32 11.38 -4.17
N THR A 149 -1.02 12.09 -3.09
CA THR A 149 0.14 12.99 -2.97
C THR A 149 1.43 12.17 -2.93
N PHE A 150 1.47 11.11 -2.11
CA PHE A 150 2.59 10.17 -2.00
C PHE A 150 2.93 9.51 -3.35
N ARG A 151 1.92 9.13 -4.14
CA ARG A 151 2.12 8.51 -5.46
C ARG A 151 2.91 9.41 -6.40
N ARG A 152 2.65 10.72 -6.34
CA ARG A 152 3.24 11.76 -7.21
C ARG A 152 4.60 12.26 -6.72
N LEU A 153 5.05 11.82 -5.55
CA LEU A 153 6.31 12.22 -4.96
C LEU A 153 7.48 11.77 -5.85
N SER A 154 8.35 12.72 -6.23
CA SER A 154 9.59 12.41 -6.96
C SER A 154 10.62 11.76 -6.04
N LEU A 155 11.66 11.13 -6.60
CA LEU A 155 12.72 10.50 -5.80
C LEU A 155 13.50 11.51 -4.94
N ILE A 156 13.64 12.76 -5.40
CA ILE A 156 14.28 13.84 -4.64
C ILE A 156 13.41 14.22 -3.43
N GLU A 157 12.11 14.42 -3.68
CA GLU A 157 11.15 14.75 -2.61
C GLU A 157 10.94 13.55 -1.65
N GLU A 158 11.14 12.32 -2.13
CA GLU A 158 11.16 11.12 -1.29
C GLU A 158 12.29 11.17 -0.28
N ALA A 159 13.52 11.37 -0.74
CA ALA A 159 14.68 11.50 0.14
C ALA A 159 14.50 12.65 1.14
N LYS A 160 13.94 13.77 0.68
CA LYS A 160 13.64 14.92 1.53
C LYS A 160 12.56 14.60 2.58
N ALA A 161 11.49 13.90 2.21
CA ALA A 161 10.46 13.46 3.14
C ALA A 161 11.03 12.52 4.21
N MET A 162 11.92 11.60 3.83
CA MET A 162 12.63 10.75 4.79
C MET A 162 13.49 11.56 5.76
N GLN A 163 14.24 12.55 5.27
CA GLN A 163 15.03 13.44 6.15
C GLN A 163 14.15 14.22 7.12
N LEU A 164 13.04 14.77 6.65
CA LEU A 164 12.09 15.51 7.49
C LEU A 164 11.39 14.62 8.53
N LEU A 165 11.11 13.35 8.19
CA LEU A 165 10.60 12.37 9.14
C LEU A 165 11.60 12.06 10.25
N ARG A 166 12.89 11.89 9.91
CA ARG A 166 13.97 11.68 10.89
C ARG A 166 14.14 12.87 11.85
N GLY A 167 14.09 14.09 11.33
CA GLY A 167 14.49 15.29 12.09
C GLY A 167 13.36 16.02 12.82
N SER A 168 12.13 15.99 12.32
CA SER A 168 11.12 16.97 12.76
C SER A 168 9.71 16.41 12.96
N HIS A 169 9.47 15.13 12.64
CA HIS A 169 8.13 14.54 12.70
C HIS A 169 8.09 13.26 13.56
N ALA A 170 8.71 13.30 14.74
CA ALA A 170 8.73 12.18 15.69
C ALA A 170 7.32 11.65 16.02
N ASN A 171 6.31 12.53 16.09
CA ASN A 171 4.91 12.14 16.32
C ASN A 171 4.37 11.18 15.25
N ILE A 172 4.76 11.36 13.98
CA ILE A 172 4.37 10.46 12.88
C ILE A 172 5.00 9.08 13.09
N LEU A 173 6.26 9.04 13.53
CA LEU A 173 6.97 7.79 13.80
C LEU A 173 6.39 7.03 15.00
N VAL A 174 6.04 7.74 16.08
CA VAL A 174 5.35 7.14 17.24
C VAL A 174 3.99 6.55 16.82
N ASN A 175 3.23 7.29 16.01
CA ASN A 175 1.96 6.81 15.48
C ASN A 175 2.14 5.58 14.57
N ALA A 176 3.19 5.54 13.75
CA ALA A 176 3.50 4.39 12.91
C ALA A 176 3.74 3.13 13.74
N GLN A 177 4.47 3.23 14.85
CA GLN A 177 4.72 2.10 15.75
C GLN A 177 3.42 1.56 16.36
N ARG A 178 2.50 2.45 16.76
CA ARG A 178 1.18 2.05 17.28
C ARG A 178 0.34 1.27 16.28
N LEU A 179 0.56 1.47 14.98
CA LEU A 179 -0.17 0.78 13.91
C LEU A 179 0.42 -0.58 13.52
N LEU A 180 1.57 -0.98 14.08
CA LEU A 180 2.18 -2.27 13.78
C LEU A 180 1.26 -3.47 14.06
N PRO A 181 0.53 -3.54 15.19
CA PRO A 181 -0.41 -4.64 15.45
C PRO A 181 -1.57 -4.68 14.46
N LEU A 182 -2.04 -3.50 14.03
CA LEU A 182 -3.10 -3.38 13.03
C LEU A 182 -2.63 -3.86 11.65
N LYS A 183 -1.37 -3.59 11.28
CA LYS A 183 -0.78 -4.12 10.05
C LYS A 183 -0.85 -5.64 10.01
N SER A 184 -0.46 -6.31 11.09
CA SER A 184 -0.49 -7.77 11.20
C SER A 184 -1.93 -8.32 11.07
N LYS A 185 -2.90 -7.70 11.77
CA LYS A 185 -4.33 -8.06 11.69
C LYS A 185 -4.88 -7.90 10.27
N TYR A 186 -4.58 -6.78 9.61
CA TYR A 186 -5.10 -6.49 8.26
C TYR A 186 -4.39 -7.22 7.14
N GLN A 187 -3.08 -7.47 7.23
CA GLN A 187 -2.39 -8.34 6.28
C GLN A 187 -2.97 -9.75 6.33
N THR A 188 -3.26 -10.27 7.53
CA THR A 188 -3.93 -11.56 7.70
C THR A 188 -5.32 -11.56 7.04
N LEU A 189 -6.12 -10.51 7.24
CA LEU A 189 -7.44 -10.37 6.60
C LEU A 189 -7.35 -10.28 5.07
N VAL A 190 -6.49 -9.41 4.53
CA VAL A 190 -6.34 -9.21 3.08
C VAL A 190 -5.79 -10.48 2.42
N VAL A 191 -4.83 -11.17 3.04
CA VAL A 191 -4.31 -12.45 2.55
C VAL A 191 -5.41 -13.51 2.57
N THR A 192 -6.18 -13.61 3.66
CA THR A 192 -7.29 -14.57 3.76
C THR A 192 -8.37 -14.29 2.71
N HIS A 193 -8.75 -13.03 2.51
CA HIS A 193 -9.74 -12.63 1.51
C HIS A 193 -9.24 -12.80 0.06
N MET A 194 -7.97 -12.48 -0.23
CA MET A 194 -7.37 -12.70 -1.55
C MET A 194 -7.21 -14.19 -1.87
N LEU A 195 -6.83 -15.01 -0.88
CA LEU A 195 -6.75 -16.47 -1.03
C LEU A 195 -8.14 -17.10 -1.19
N LEU A 196 -9.16 -16.63 -0.47
CA LEU A 196 -10.55 -17.05 -0.65
C LEU A 196 -11.12 -16.63 -2.01
N TYR A 197 -10.73 -15.47 -2.52
CA TYR A 197 -11.12 -15.02 -3.85
C TYR A 197 -10.46 -15.88 -4.94
N LEU A 198 -9.16 -16.17 -4.82
CA LEU A 198 -8.43 -17.03 -5.75
C LEU A 198 -8.90 -18.50 -5.73
N SER A 199 -9.27 -19.04 -4.56
CA SER A 199 -9.83 -20.39 -4.44
C SER A 199 -11.23 -20.50 -5.05
N ARG A 200 -12.07 -19.46 -4.91
CA ARG A 200 -13.37 -19.38 -5.57
C ARG A 200 -13.26 -19.20 -7.09
N LEU A 201 -12.29 -18.43 -7.56
CA LEU A 201 -12.06 -18.21 -9.00
C LEU A 201 -11.51 -19.48 -9.67
N THR A 202 -10.65 -20.24 -8.98
CA THR A 202 -10.16 -21.55 -9.45
C THR A 202 -11.23 -22.64 -9.39
N GLN A 203 -12.12 -22.63 -8.39
CA GLN A 203 -13.32 -23.48 -8.36
C GLN A 203 -14.32 -23.14 -9.47
N PHE A 204 -14.47 -21.85 -9.80
CA PHE A 204 -15.32 -21.41 -10.89
C PHE A 204 -14.75 -21.85 -12.25
N LEU A 205 -13.45 -21.62 -12.48
CA LEU A 205 -12.78 -22.02 -13.72
C LEU A 205 -12.68 -23.54 -13.92
N SER A 206 -12.55 -24.32 -12.84
CA SER A 206 -12.59 -25.80 -12.94
C SER A 206 -13.98 -26.35 -13.26
N ARG A 207 -15.06 -25.64 -12.89
CA ARG A 207 -16.43 -25.97 -13.33
C ARG A 207 -16.70 -25.65 -14.81
N PHE A 208 -15.91 -24.78 -15.44
CA PHE A 208 -16.02 -24.46 -16.86
C PHE A 208 -15.06 -25.27 -17.76
N ARG A 209 -14.21 -26.15 -17.19
CA ARG A 209 -13.23 -26.96 -17.94
C ARG A 209 -13.68 -28.41 -18.17
N ILE A 210 -14.98 -28.68 -18.11
CA ILE A 210 -15.58 -29.95 -18.56
C ILE A 210 -16.59 -29.61 -19.66
N ARG A 211 -16.10 -29.61 -20.90
CA ARG A 211 -16.85 -29.96 -22.12
C ARG A 211 -15.85 -30.52 -23.13
#